data_AF-A0A2E2AFK5-F1
#
_entry.id   AF-A0A2E2AFK5-F1
#
_cell.length_a   1.000
_cell.length_b   1.000
_cell.length_c   1.000
_cell.angle_alpha   90.00
_cell.angle_beta   90.00
_cell.angle_gamma   90.00
#
_symmetry.space_group_name_H-M   'P 1'
#
loop_
_entity.id
_entity.type
_entity.pdbx_description
1 polymer ?
#
loop_
_entity_poly.entity_id
_entity_poly.type
_entity_poly.pdbx_seq_one_letter_code
_entity_poly.pdbx_strand_id
1 'polypeptide(L)'
;MPVISIIGPKGGIGKTTLSINTAAALTRSLGKSLSHDSVCLFDLDLRLPTISSILESHPQKTFYDLFETLANKTYQVDFLQSIYRILTIFQAYLDKEIKRDHPQLEKGLTLYKTINIQLFHFSEFPFGDHLYELFLERSQITTVGKIKSLKTILKKIDMVQFKQTLKSHEENSRPTAAEYINYIEEFKFSLLGGEVPILGKKNHRKRINEPAFLLLFLEFVNDLIERFKYVILDTPAGGVNHLSSLMNSIDQVLFIFDMSNKIAVNGSIDALHSFIDYYEDFYHDYQQGRLSGLDKVYVNRMIALKGEAAVTETLANKKFGIIFNRCQQSKEIVNCLDQLREYLDTLDRFEEYKDRIHMVGMVPHHKIINITNNRGTLFYDKDSALSNCINLIAENIISENKFSPTLSNSNNEILQFLQKNGKGSWMTRFNRIASSLG
;
A
#
# COMPACT_ATOMS: atom_id res chain seq x y z
N MET A 1 -8.12 4.78 12.11
CA MET A 1 -7.65 5.61 10.98
C MET A 1 -7.75 4.73 9.77
N PRO A 2 -8.69 4.95 8.83
CA PRO A 2 -8.86 3.99 7.75
C PRO A 2 -7.89 4.26 6.60
N VAL A 3 -7.13 3.22 6.26
CA VAL A 3 -6.45 3.06 4.99
C VAL A 3 -7.39 2.31 4.05
N ILE A 4 -7.76 2.99 2.97
CA ILE A 4 -8.72 2.51 1.99
C ILE A 4 -7.98 2.18 0.70
N SER A 5 -8.01 0.92 0.30
CA SER A 5 -7.50 0.51 -1.00
C SER A 5 -8.61 0.47 -2.03
N ILE A 6 -8.43 1.14 -3.17
CA ILE A 6 -9.36 1.07 -4.29
C ILE A 6 -8.78 0.15 -5.36
N ILE A 7 -9.47 -0.95 -5.62
CA ILE A 7 -8.97 -2.03 -6.47
C ILE A 7 -9.96 -2.40 -7.56
N GLY A 8 -9.47 -3.08 -8.59
CA GLY A 8 -10.34 -3.71 -9.56
C GLY A 8 -9.58 -4.43 -10.67
N PRO A 9 -10.32 -5.16 -11.53
CA PRO A 9 -9.77 -6.21 -12.37
C PRO A 9 -8.80 -5.73 -13.45
N LYS A 10 -9.00 -4.51 -13.95
CA LYS A 10 -8.31 -4.04 -15.16
C LYS A 10 -8.05 -2.53 -15.13
N GLY A 11 -7.22 -2.09 -16.07
CA GLY A 11 -7.00 -0.67 -16.34
C GLY A 11 -8.26 -0.02 -16.94
N GLY A 12 -8.43 1.29 -16.72
CA GLY A 12 -9.50 2.04 -17.38
C GLY A 12 -10.92 1.77 -16.88
N ILE A 13 -11.12 1.16 -15.70
CA ILE A 13 -12.45 1.03 -15.05
C ILE A 13 -12.82 2.23 -14.18
N GLY A 14 -11.95 3.23 -14.08
CA GLY A 14 -12.19 4.45 -13.29
C GLY A 14 -11.69 4.42 -11.84
N LYS A 15 -10.75 3.54 -11.47
CA LYS A 15 -10.13 3.50 -10.12
C LYS A 15 -9.60 4.88 -9.72
N THR A 16 -8.61 5.39 -10.46
CA THR A 16 -8.00 6.72 -10.27
C THR A 16 -9.02 7.85 -10.19
N THR A 17 -9.99 7.88 -11.12
CA THR A 17 -11.07 8.86 -11.09
C THR A 17 -11.87 8.77 -9.78
N LEU A 18 -12.25 7.57 -9.33
CA LEU A 18 -12.97 7.40 -8.07
C LEU A 18 -12.10 7.72 -6.86
N SER A 19 -10.80 7.38 -6.88
CA SER A 19 -9.84 7.70 -5.81
C SER A 19 -9.74 9.21 -5.58
N ILE A 20 -9.55 10.00 -6.65
CA ILE A 20 -9.48 11.46 -6.59
C ILE A 20 -10.78 12.07 -6.06
N ASN A 21 -11.94 11.66 -6.61
CA ASN A 21 -13.22 12.24 -6.21
C ASN A 21 -13.61 11.83 -4.79
N THR A 22 -13.28 10.60 -4.37
CA THR A 22 -13.51 10.14 -2.99
C THR A 22 -12.65 10.91 -2.00
N ALA A 23 -11.38 11.21 -2.33
CA ALA A 23 -10.53 12.08 -1.52
C ALA A 23 -11.21 13.44 -1.30
N ALA A 24 -11.68 14.08 -2.36
CA ALA A 24 -12.38 15.37 -2.28
C ALA A 24 -13.68 15.31 -1.46
N ALA A 25 -14.42 14.20 -1.52
CA ALA A 25 -15.62 14.02 -0.69
C ALA A 25 -15.28 13.84 0.80
N LEU A 26 -14.21 13.10 1.12
CA LEU A 26 -13.74 12.97 2.49
C LEU A 26 -13.30 14.33 3.07
N THR A 27 -12.58 15.15 2.29
CA THR A 27 -12.18 16.50 2.77
C THR A 27 -13.40 17.36 3.09
N ARG A 28 -14.44 17.32 2.24
CA ARG A 28 -15.69 18.05 2.49
C ARG A 28 -16.40 17.57 3.75
N SER A 29 -16.50 16.25 3.94
CA SER A 29 -17.18 15.65 5.10
C SER A 29 -16.49 15.97 6.43
N LEU A 30 -15.19 16.28 6.41
CA LEU A 30 -14.45 16.63 7.62
C LEU A 30 -14.69 18.05 8.14
N GLY A 31 -15.15 18.97 7.29
CA GLY A 31 -15.55 20.32 7.69
C GLY A 31 -14.49 21.02 8.55
N LYS A 32 -14.86 21.39 9.80
CA LYS A 32 -13.95 22.09 10.73
C LYS A 32 -12.79 21.24 11.27
N SER A 33 -12.84 19.92 11.11
CA SER A 33 -11.75 19.01 11.52
C SER A 33 -10.68 18.81 10.44
N LEU A 34 -10.81 19.53 9.32
CA LEU A 34 -9.89 19.46 8.19
C LEU A 34 -8.55 20.15 8.52
N SER A 35 -7.46 19.50 8.15
CA SER A 35 -6.08 19.97 8.20
C SER A 35 -5.31 19.41 7.00
N HIS A 36 -4.06 19.84 6.79
CA HIS A 36 -3.20 19.30 5.73
C HIS A 36 -2.97 17.78 5.86
N ASP A 37 -3.04 17.27 7.09
CA ASP A 37 -2.82 15.86 7.44
C ASP A 37 -4.14 15.08 7.58
N SER A 38 -5.23 15.58 6.98
CA SER A 38 -6.53 14.91 7.07
C SER A 38 -6.75 13.81 6.03
N VAL A 39 -6.47 14.07 4.76
CA VAL A 39 -6.73 13.13 3.67
C VAL A 39 -5.50 13.08 2.77
N CYS A 40 -4.97 11.89 2.56
CA CYS A 40 -3.89 11.64 1.61
C CYS A 40 -4.36 10.67 0.53
N LEU A 41 -4.08 11.02 -0.73
CA LEU A 41 -4.22 10.15 -1.88
C LEU A 41 -2.83 9.63 -2.26
N PHE A 42 -2.66 8.32 -2.22
CA PHE A 42 -1.42 7.64 -2.56
C PHE A 42 -1.56 7.03 -3.95
N ASP A 43 -0.85 7.59 -4.93
CA ASP A 43 -0.77 7.05 -6.28
C ASP A 43 0.21 5.86 -6.37
N LEU A 44 -0.28 4.63 -6.30
CA LEU A 44 0.53 3.41 -6.48
C LEU A 44 0.51 2.90 -7.94
N ASP A 45 -0.36 3.43 -8.82
CA ASP A 45 -0.32 3.11 -10.24
C ASP A 45 0.71 4.00 -10.95
N LEU A 46 1.97 3.59 -10.86
CA LEU A 46 3.13 4.33 -11.38
C LEU A 46 3.14 4.45 -12.94
N ARG A 47 2.08 4.03 -13.63
CA ARG A 47 1.92 4.16 -15.08
C ARG A 47 1.29 5.51 -15.42
N LEU A 48 1.64 6.03 -16.60
CA LEU A 48 1.12 7.32 -17.06
C LEU A 48 -0.30 7.19 -17.65
N PRO A 49 -1.14 8.24 -17.53
CA PRO A 49 -0.91 9.45 -16.72
C PRO A 49 -1.06 9.17 -15.22
N THR A 50 -0.14 9.69 -14.41
CA THR A 50 -0.22 9.64 -12.93
C THR A 50 -1.24 10.65 -12.42
N ILE A 51 -1.70 10.51 -11.18
CA ILE A 51 -2.59 11.47 -10.53
C ILE A 51 -1.98 12.87 -10.50
N SER A 52 -0.67 12.94 -10.26
CA SER A 52 0.09 14.19 -10.30
C SER A 52 -0.05 14.92 -11.64
N SER A 53 0.00 14.17 -12.75
CA SER A 53 -0.21 14.71 -14.10
C SER A 53 -1.68 15.07 -14.36
N ILE A 54 -2.63 14.27 -13.85
CA ILE A 54 -4.06 14.56 -14.00
C ILE A 54 -4.43 15.87 -13.30
N LEU A 55 -3.90 16.13 -12.10
CA LEU A 55 -4.26 17.29 -11.29
C LEU A 55 -3.31 18.48 -11.47
N GLU A 56 -2.43 18.44 -12.48
CA GLU A 56 -1.38 19.45 -12.71
C GLU A 56 -0.58 19.79 -11.43
N SER A 57 -0.35 18.77 -10.61
CA SER A 57 0.31 18.86 -9.32
C SER A 57 1.77 18.42 -9.49
N HIS A 58 2.72 19.30 -9.21
CA HIS A 58 4.15 19.03 -9.34
C HIS A 58 4.80 18.81 -7.97
N PRO A 59 4.97 17.56 -7.49
CA PRO A 59 5.61 17.30 -6.20
C PRO A 59 7.09 17.69 -6.24
N GLN A 60 7.64 18.12 -5.09
CA GLN A 60 9.06 18.48 -4.96
C GLN A 60 10.00 17.28 -5.18
N LYS A 61 9.58 16.10 -4.70
CA LYS A 61 10.25 14.83 -4.93
C LYS A 61 9.25 13.76 -5.36
N THR A 62 9.71 12.86 -6.20
CA THR A 62 8.96 11.73 -6.75
C THR A 62 9.34 10.42 -6.07
N PHE A 63 8.67 9.32 -6.43
CA PHE A 63 9.14 8.00 -5.99
C PHE A 63 10.50 7.62 -6.58
N TYR A 64 10.89 8.19 -7.71
CA TYR A 64 12.25 8.01 -8.23
C TYR A 64 13.28 8.52 -7.21
N ASP A 65 13.08 9.74 -6.71
CA ASP A 65 13.96 10.35 -5.71
C ASP A 65 13.95 9.58 -4.39
N LEU A 66 12.79 9.03 -4.01
CA LEU A 66 12.65 8.17 -2.84
C LEU A 66 13.52 6.93 -2.99
N PHE A 67 13.35 6.16 -4.07
CA PHE A 67 14.10 4.92 -4.29
C PHE A 67 15.61 5.17 -4.43
N GLU A 68 16.04 6.28 -5.03
CA GLU A 68 17.46 6.65 -5.06
C GLU A 68 17.98 7.01 -3.65
N THR A 69 17.18 7.67 -2.82
CA THR A 69 17.54 7.94 -1.40
C THR A 69 17.62 6.64 -0.60
N LEU A 70 16.64 5.75 -0.76
CA LEU A 70 16.59 4.46 -0.05
C LEU A 70 17.80 3.58 -0.41
N ALA A 71 18.13 3.48 -1.70
CA ALA A 71 19.20 2.61 -2.18
C ALA A 71 20.60 3.16 -1.87
N ASN A 72 20.84 4.45 -2.18
CA ASN A 72 22.18 5.02 -2.14
C ASN A 72 22.52 5.70 -0.80
N LYS A 73 21.54 5.94 0.08
CA LYS A 73 21.78 6.54 1.39
C LYS A 73 21.28 5.66 2.53
N THR A 74 19.97 5.43 2.60
CA THR A 74 19.34 4.74 3.73
C THR A 74 19.93 3.34 3.94
N TYR A 75 19.93 2.52 2.88
CA TYR A 75 20.45 1.17 2.95
C TYR A 75 21.95 1.13 3.29
N GLN A 76 22.75 2.03 2.71
CA GLN A 76 24.19 2.09 2.97
C GLN A 76 24.48 2.38 4.44
N VAL A 77 23.74 3.32 5.05
CA VAL A 77 23.87 3.65 6.48
C VAL A 77 23.39 2.50 7.36
N ASP A 78 22.22 1.89 7.08
CA ASP A 78 21.71 0.74 7.84
C ASP A 78 22.68 -0.45 7.79
N PHE A 79 23.29 -0.67 6.62
CA PHE A 79 24.32 -1.66 6.43
C PHE A 79 25.55 -1.32 7.30
N LEU A 80 26.07 -0.08 7.23
CA LEU A 80 27.20 0.36 8.07
C LEU A 80 26.92 0.22 9.56
N GLN A 81 25.72 0.57 10.04
CA GLN A 81 25.33 0.39 11.44
C GLN A 81 25.38 -1.08 11.84
N SER A 82 24.87 -1.96 10.97
CA SER A 82 24.89 -3.41 11.18
C SER A 82 26.31 -3.94 11.24
N ILE A 83 27.19 -3.51 10.32
CA ILE A 83 28.60 -3.88 10.32
C ILE A 83 29.32 -3.34 11.55
N TYR A 84 29.13 -2.08 11.90
CA TYR A 84 29.76 -1.48 13.08
C TYR A 84 29.46 -2.30 14.34
N ARG A 85 28.21 -2.73 14.53
CA ARG A 85 27.80 -3.61 15.64
C ARG A 85 28.51 -4.97 15.60
N ILE A 86 28.61 -5.59 14.42
CA ILE A 86 29.34 -6.86 14.21
C ILE A 86 30.82 -6.69 14.57
N LEU A 87 31.48 -5.68 14.01
CA LEU A 87 32.90 -5.44 14.23
C LEU A 87 33.19 -5.18 15.71
N THR A 88 32.36 -4.37 16.36
CA THR A 88 32.49 -4.05 17.79
C THR A 88 32.40 -5.33 18.64
N ILE A 89 31.40 -6.18 18.43
CA ILE A 89 31.25 -7.41 19.23
C ILE A 89 32.35 -8.44 18.91
N PHE A 90 32.81 -8.51 17.65
CA PHE A 90 33.93 -9.37 17.28
C PHE A 90 35.24 -8.91 17.92
N GLN A 91 35.54 -7.61 17.90
CA GLN A 91 36.74 -7.05 18.54
C GLN A 91 36.72 -7.28 20.04
N ALA A 92 35.62 -6.98 20.73
CA ALA A 92 35.47 -7.26 22.16
C ALA A 92 35.76 -8.74 22.51
N TYR A 93 35.35 -9.68 21.65
CA TYR A 93 35.68 -11.10 21.82
C TYR A 93 37.18 -11.39 21.59
N LEU A 94 37.79 -10.80 20.57
CA LEU A 94 39.21 -10.99 20.25
C LEU A 94 40.15 -10.38 21.29
N ASP A 95 39.69 -9.30 21.93
CA ASP A 95 40.38 -8.59 23.00
C ASP A 95 40.08 -9.20 24.38
N LYS A 96 39.27 -10.27 24.42
CA LYS A 96 38.89 -11.05 25.60
C LYS A 96 38.05 -10.26 26.62
N GLU A 97 37.40 -9.17 26.19
CA GLU A 97 36.45 -8.39 27.00
C GLU A 97 35.15 -9.17 27.23
N ILE A 98 34.75 -9.99 26.25
CA ILE A 98 33.61 -10.89 26.35
C ILE A 98 34.01 -12.35 26.12
N LYS A 99 33.23 -13.27 26.70
CA LYS A 99 33.43 -14.72 26.58
C LYS A 99 32.75 -15.27 25.32
N ARG A 100 33.15 -16.49 24.92
CA ARG A 100 32.66 -17.19 23.72
C ARG A 100 31.15 -17.44 23.74
N ASP A 101 30.58 -17.66 24.92
CA ASP A 101 29.17 -17.95 25.17
C ASP A 101 28.30 -16.69 25.26
N HIS A 102 28.87 -15.50 25.01
CA HIS A 102 28.13 -14.25 25.07
C HIS A 102 27.00 -14.21 24.02
N PRO A 103 25.72 -14.02 24.40
CA PRO A 103 24.59 -14.14 23.46
C PRO A 103 24.66 -13.19 22.26
N GLN A 104 25.23 -11.99 22.42
CA GLN A 104 25.36 -11.03 21.31
C GLN A 104 26.40 -11.48 20.27
N LEU A 105 27.34 -12.35 20.64
CA LEU A 105 28.37 -12.82 19.72
C LEU A 105 27.81 -13.83 18.71
N GLU A 106 26.93 -14.74 19.17
CA GLU A 106 26.15 -15.62 18.27
C GLU A 106 25.20 -14.80 17.39
N LYS A 107 24.49 -13.80 17.95
CA LYS A 107 23.65 -12.89 17.15
C LYS A 107 24.46 -12.15 16.08
N GLY A 108 25.63 -11.62 16.46
CA GLY A 108 26.55 -10.94 15.55
C GLY A 108 27.08 -11.85 14.45
N LEU A 109 27.43 -13.11 14.79
CA LEU A 109 27.86 -14.11 13.81
C LEU A 109 26.73 -14.47 12.83
N THR A 110 25.51 -14.68 13.32
CA THR A 110 24.36 -14.95 12.47
C THR A 110 24.13 -13.80 11.50
N LEU A 111 24.14 -12.54 11.97
CA LEU A 111 23.98 -11.37 11.11
C LEU A 111 25.12 -11.25 10.09
N TYR A 112 26.37 -11.46 10.52
CA TYR A 112 27.54 -11.44 9.64
C TYR A 112 27.43 -12.43 8.48
N LYS A 113 26.89 -13.63 8.75
CA LYS A 113 26.69 -14.66 7.72
C LYS A 113 25.58 -14.29 6.74
N THR A 114 24.50 -13.68 7.21
CA THR A 114 23.28 -13.47 6.41
C THR A 114 23.18 -12.10 5.76
N ILE A 115 23.94 -11.10 6.21
CA ILE A 115 23.83 -9.73 5.69
C ILE A 115 24.17 -9.69 4.19
N ASN A 116 23.27 -9.11 3.39
CA ASN A 116 23.45 -8.99 1.95
C ASN A 116 24.50 -7.92 1.64
N ILE A 117 25.59 -8.30 0.98
CA ILE A 117 26.68 -7.38 0.59
C ILE A 117 26.59 -6.91 -0.85
N GLN A 118 25.72 -7.52 -1.67
CA GLN A 118 25.66 -7.24 -3.10
C GLN A 118 25.16 -5.83 -3.42
N LEU A 119 24.41 -5.24 -2.49
CA LEU A 119 23.82 -3.91 -2.62
C LEU A 119 24.66 -2.82 -1.94
N PHE A 120 25.74 -3.19 -1.24
CA PHE A 120 26.58 -2.24 -0.52
C PHE A 120 27.71 -1.70 -1.40
N HIS A 121 27.91 -0.39 -1.38
CA HIS A 121 28.92 0.27 -2.22
C HIS A 121 30.27 0.37 -1.50
N PHE A 122 31.02 -0.74 -1.42
CA PHE A 122 32.32 -0.78 -0.74
C PHE A 122 33.26 0.35 -1.15
N SER A 123 33.35 0.68 -2.45
CA SER A 123 34.26 1.69 -2.99
C SER A 123 33.99 3.12 -2.51
N GLU A 124 32.82 3.40 -1.93
CA GLU A 124 32.47 4.74 -1.41
C GLU A 124 33.07 5.00 -0.01
N PHE A 125 33.66 3.98 0.63
CA PHE A 125 34.12 4.07 2.02
C PHE A 125 35.63 3.85 2.15
N PRO A 126 36.35 4.63 2.99
CA PRO A 126 37.81 4.46 3.19
C PRO A 126 38.23 3.06 3.68
N PHE A 127 37.35 2.38 4.40
CA PHE A 127 37.54 1.02 4.91
C PHE A 127 36.91 -0.06 4.01
N GLY A 128 36.41 0.33 2.83
CA GLY A 128 35.67 -0.53 1.90
C GLY A 128 36.41 -1.81 1.53
N ASP A 129 37.67 -1.69 1.12
CA ASP A 129 38.49 -2.84 0.72
C ASP A 129 38.70 -3.82 1.88
N HIS A 130 38.90 -3.31 3.10
CA HIS A 130 39.05 -4.14 4.29
C HIS A 130 37.75 -4.88 4.67
N LEU A 131 36.59 -4.23 4.49
CA LEU A 131 35.30 -4.90 4.66
C LEU A 131 35.06 -5.95 3.58
N TYR A 132 35.47 -5.67 2.34
CA TYR A 132 35.36 -6.65 1.27
C TYR A 132 36.25 -7.87 1.56
N GLU A 133 37.51 -7.67 1.97
CA GLU A 133 38.42 -8.72 2.44
C GLU A 133 37.81 -9.52 3.59
N LEU A 134 37.23 -8.84 4.59
CA LEU A 134 36.51 -9.49 5.69
C LEU A 134 35.45 -10.46 5.15
N PHE A 135 34.64 -10.03 4.19
CA PHE A 135 33.56 -10.85 3.64
C PHE A 135 34.01 -11.98 2.71
N LEU A 136 35.18 -11.91 2.10
CA LEU A 136 35.76 -13.04 1.38
C LEU A 136 35.99 -14.25 2.32
N GLU A 137 36.34 -13.98 3.58
CA GLU A 137 36.53 -15.01 4.60
C GLU A 137 35.21 -15.55 5.19
N ARG A 138 34.05 -14.94 4.88
CA ARG A 138 32.75 -15.24 5.53
C ARG A 138 32.40 -16.72 5.54
N SER A 139 32.62 -17.43 4.44
CA SER A 139 32.30 -18.86 4.30
C SER A 139 33.09 -19.75 5.26
N GLN A 140 34.29 -19.31 5.67
CA GLN A 140 35.16 -20.04 6.58
C GLN A 140 34.73 -19.89 8.04
N ILE A 141 34.02 -18.80 8.39
CA ILE A 141 33.63 -18.45 9.76
C ILE A 141 32.31 -19.14 10.14
N THR A 142 32.37 -20.46 10.29
CA THR A 142 31.18 -21.28 10.58
C THR A 142 30.77 -21.27 12.05
N THR A 143 31.66 -20.93 12.98
CA THR A 143 31.39 -20.90 14.43
C THR A 143 32.03 -19.70 15.08
N VAL A 144 31.55 -19.32 16.27
CA VAL A 144 32.12 -18.21 17.07
C VAL A 144 33.62 -18.39 17.30
N GLY A 145 34.08 -19.63 17.51
CA GLY A 145 35.51 -19.92 17.71
C GLY A 145 36.38 -19.48 16.53
N LYS A 146 35.86 -19.56 15.31
CA LYS A 146 36.56 -19.20 14.08
C LYS A 146 36.67 -17.69 13.86
N ILE A 147 35.92 -16.84 14.58
CA ILE A 147 36.08 -15.38 14.52
C ILE A 147 37.55 -14.96 14.80
N LYS A 148 38.30 -15.77 15.56
CA LYS A 148 39.74 -15.58 15.80
C LYS A 148 40.58 -15.47 14.53
N SER A 149 40.19 -16.11 13.43
CA SER A 149 40.93 -15.98 12.15
C SER A 149 40.79 -14.59 11.52
N LEU A 150 39.74 -13.84 11.87
CA LEU A 150 39.51 -12.49 11.37
C LEU A 150 40.39 -11.42 12.05
N LYS A 151 41.16 -11.79 13.08
CA LYS A 151 41.92 -10.85 13.91
C LYS A 151 42.83 -9.93 13.10
N THR A 152 43.51 -10.46 12.09
CA THR A 152 44.42 -9.67 11.25
C THR A 152 43.66 -8.65 10.41
N ILE A 153 42.53 -9.03 9.80
CA ILE A 153 41.69 -8.13 8.99
C ILE A 153 41.04 -7.06 9.87
N LEU A 154 40.46 -7.46 11.00
CA LEU A 154 39.78 -6.55 11.94
C LEU A 154 40.71 -5.46 12.49
N LYS A 155 42.01 -5.76 12.66
CA LYS A 155 43.01 -4.76 13.07
C LYS A 155 43.31 -3.70 12.01
N LYS A 156 43.06 -3.99 10.73
CA LYS A 156 43.22 -3.01 9.65
C LYS A 156 42.07 -2.00 9.59
N ILE A 157 40.94 -2.30 10.23
CA ILE A 157 39.77 -1.44 10.24
C ILE A 157 39.87 -0.50 11.45
N ASP A 158 40.12 0.78 11.18
CA ASP A 158 40.07 1.83 12.20
C ASP A 158 38.62 2.09 12.61
N MET A 159 38.26 1.65 13.82
CA MET A 159 36.90 1.80 14.36
C MET A 159 36.54 3.25 14.72
N VAL A 160 37.53 4.10 15.00
CA VAL A 160 37.29 5.53 15.26
C VAL A 160 36.92 6.20 13.95
N GLN A 161 37.70 5.95 12.88
CA GLN A 161 37.37 6.43 11.53
C GLN A 161 36.03 5.88 11.06
N PHE A 162 35.77 4.58 11.26
CA PHE A 162 34.49 3.96 10.89
C PHE A 162 33.31 4.69 11.53
N LYS A 163 33.38 4.92 12.85
CA LYS A 163 32.32 5.61 13.61
C LYS A 163 32.11 7.05 13.13
N GLN A 164 33.19 7.77 12.81
CA GLN A 164 33.12 9.12 12.27
C GLN A 164 32.44 9.15 10.89
N THR A 165 32.84 8.24 9.98
CA THR A 165 32.21 8.10 8.67
C THR A 165 30.74 7.76 8.80
N LEU A 166 30.38 6.77 9.63
CA LEU A 166 28.99 6.41 9.91
C LEU A 166 28.18 7.64 10.35
N LYS A 167 28.65 8.38 11.37
CA LYS A 167 27.95 9.57 11.87
C LYS A 167 27.77 10.64 10.79
N SER A 168 28.78 10.87 9.95
CA SER A 168 28.70 11.85 8.86
C SER A 168 27.68 11.48 7.79
N HIS A 169 27.43 10.18 7.58
CA HIS A 169 26.49 9.70 6.56
C HIS A 169 25.08 9.53 7.11
N GLU A 170 24.90 9.43 8.43
CA GLU A 170 23.59 9.36 9.07
C GLU A 170 22.75 10.63 8.83
N GLU A 171 23.39 11.80 8.77
CA GLU A 171 22.74 13.07 8.46
C GLU A 171 22.09 13.03 7.07
N ASN A 172 20.76 13.18 6.99
CA ASN A 172 19.96 13.13 5.76
C ASN A 172 19.98 11.76 5.03
N SER A 173 20.32 10.68 5.73
CA SER A 173 20.29 9.32 5.19
C SER A 173 18.87 8.78 4.95
N ARG A 174 17.92 9.22 5.77
CA ARG A 174 16.52 8.82 5.73
C ARG A 174 15.70 9.86 4.96
N PRO A 175 14.75 9.45 4.10
CA PRO A 175 13.86 10.37 3.40
C PRO A 175 12.96 11.13 4.39
N THR A 176 12.72 12.42 4.12
CA THR A 176 11.77 13.21 4.93
C THR A 176 10.41 13.19 4.27
N ALA A 177 9.41 12.60 4.94
CA ALA A 177 8.03 12.45 4.46
C ALA A 177 7.44 13.72 3.79
N ALA A 178 7.66 14.89 4.41
CA ALA A 178 7.12 16.16 3.92
C ALA A 178 7.62 16.56 2.52
N GLU A 179 8.80 16.10 2.09
CA GLU A 179 9.35 16.41 0.75
C GLU A 179 8.64 15.66 -0.39
N TYR A 180 7.90 14.60 -0.06
CA TYR A 180 7.20 13.73 -1.02
C TYR A 180 5.69 13.96 -1.02
N ILE A 181 5.18 14.73 -0.06
CA ILE A 181 3.76 15.08 0.05
C ILE A 181 3.54 16.40 -0.67
N ASN A 182 2.60 16.43 -1.60
CA ASN A 182 2.12 17.67 -2.18
C ASN A 182 0.70 17.97 -1.71
N TYR A 183 0.49 19.08 -1.00
CA TYR A 183 -0.86 19.51 -0.63
C TYR A 183 -1.49 20.29 -1.78
N ILE A 184 -2.65 19.83 -2.26
CA ILE A 184 -3.35 20.48 -3.37
C ILE A 184 -4.41 21.42 -2.77
N GLU A 185 -4.09 22.71 -2.67
CA GLU A 185 -4.95 23.75 -2.08
C GLU A 185 -6.38 23.76 -2.65
N GLU A 186 -6.52 23.60 -3.97
CA GLU A 186 -7.81 23.61 -4.65
C GLU A 186 -8.75 22.51 -4.12
N PHE A 187 -8.21 21.32 -3.86
CA PHE A 187 -8.99 20.13 -3.49
C PHE A 187 -8.87 19.74 -2.01
N LYS A 188 -7.98 20.42 -1.29
CA LYS A 188 -7.74 20.32 0.15
C LYS A 188 -7.33 18.93 0.66
N PHE A 189 -6.70 18.13 -0.19
CA PHE A 189 -6.07 16.87 0.20
C PHE A 189 -4.59 16.85 -0.21
N SER A 190 -3.85 15.99 0.47
CA SER A 190 -2.45 15.69 0.15
C SER A 190 -2.37 14.61 -0.91
N LEU A 191 -1.41 14.74 -1.83
CA LEU A 191 -1.04 13.72 -2.80
C LEU A 191 0.35 13.19 -2.45
N LEU A 192 0.47 11.88 -2.39
CA LEU A 192 1.74 11.18 -2.30
C LEU A 192 1.95 10.36 -3.57
N GLY A 193 3.08 10.58 -4.21
CA GLY A 193 3.40 9.94 -5.49
C GLY A 193 3.21 10.88 -6.69
N GLY A 194 3.80 10.47 -7.81
CA GLY A 194 3.91 11.27 -9.02
C GLY A 194 5.21 10.99 -9.74
N GLU A 195 5.14 10.98 -11.08
CA GLU A 195 6.08 10.46 -12.09
C GLU A 195 7.25 9.61 -11.57
N VAL A 196 7.17 8.29 -11.78
CA VAL A 196 8.38 7.51 -11.98
C VAL A 196 8.74 7.65 -13.46
N PRO A 197 9.93 8.13 -13.84
CA PRO A 197 10.42 8.04 -15.20
C PRO A 197 10.70 6.56 -15.51
N ILE A 198 9.65 5.76 -15.69
CA ILE A 198 9.73 4.31 -15.99
C ILE A 198 10.26 4.08 -17.41
N LEU A 199 10.26 5.12 -18.24
CA LEU A 199 10.88 5.12 -19.56
C LEU A 199 12.38 5.48 -19.43
N GLY A 200 13.24 4.51 -19.10
CA GLY A 200 14.66 4.68 -19.42
C GLY A 200 15.68 3.68 -18.87
N LYS A 201 15.58 3.20 -17.62
CA LYS A 201 16.72 2.49 -17.00
C LYS A 201 16.32 1.11 -16.47
N LYS A 202 16.66 0.05 -17.21
CA LYS A 202 16.54 -1.38 -16.81
C LYS A 202 17.06 -1.65 -15.39
N ASN A 203 18.10 -0.92 -14.98
CA ASN A 203 18.70 -1.02 -13.64
C ASN A 203 17.80 -0.44 -12.54
N HIS A 204 17.05 0.62 -12.81
CA HIS A 204 16.15 1.22 -11.81
C HIS A 204 14.95 0.30 -11.53
N ARG A 205 14.39 -0.35 -12.56
CA ARG A 205 13.34 -1.37 -12.37
C ARG A 205 13.82 -2.57 -11.55
N LYS A 206 15.07 -3.01 -11.77
CA LYS A 206 15.68 -4.06 -10.95
C LYS A 206 15.80 -3.63 -9.49
N ARG A 207 16.24 -2.39 -9.24
CA ARG A 207 16.35 -1.84 -7.88
C ARG A 207 14.99 -1.75 -7.17
N ILE A 208 13.95 -1.21 -7.82
CA ILE A 208 12.61 -1.13 -7.21
C ILE A 208 12.10 -2.50 -6.73
N ASN A 209 12.44 -3.56 -7.46
CA ASN A 209 12.01 -4.92 -7.12
C ASN A 209 12.94 -5.65 -6.13
N GLU A 210 14.00 -4.98 -5.64
CA GLU A 210 14.92 -5.58 -4.66
C GLU A 210 14.24 -5.65 -3.28
N PRO A 211 14.12 -6.84 -2.65
CA PRO A 211 13.39 -6.98 -1.39
C PRO A 211 13.87 -6.05 -0.26
N ALA A 212 15.18 -5.77 -0.21
CA ALA A 212 15.74 -4.87 0.79
C ALA A 212 15.23 -3.43 0.64
N PHE A 213 15.08 -2.94 -0.59
CA PHE A 213 14.58 -1.59 -0.85
C PHE A 213 13.06 -1.53 -0.73
N LEU A 214 12.34 -2.60 -1.09
CA LEU A 214 10.91 -2.71 -0.84
C LEU A 214 10.58 -2.66 0.66
N LEU A 215 11.37 -3.29 1.52
CA LEU A 215 11.19 -3.20 2.98
C LEU A 215 11.32 -1.76 3.48
N LEU A 216 12.34 -1.02 3.03
CA LEU A 216 12.54 0.38 3.41
C LEU A 216 11.45 1.29 2.84
N PHE A 217 10.96 0.98 1.63
CA PHE A 217 9.83 1.67 1.04
C PHE A 217 8.56 1.47 1.88
N LEU A 218 8.25 0.24 2.29
CA LEU A 218 7.08 -0.05 3.11
C LEU A 218 7.17 0.60 4.50
N GLU A 219 8.37 0.69 5.08
CA GLU A 219 8.63 1.42 6.32
C GLU A 219 8.28 2.91 6.16
N PHE A 220 8.80 3.55 5.11
CA PHE A 220 8.46 4.94 4.77
C PHE A 220 6.96 5.14 4.53
N VAL A 221 6.31 4.20 3.85
CA VAL A 221 4.86 4.24 3.58
C VAL A 221 4.05 4.13 4.87
N ASN A 222 4.44 3.28 5.82
CA ASN A 222 3.73 3.16 7.09
C ASN A 222 3.80 4.44 7.93
N ASP A 223 4.99 5.03 8.04
CA ASP A 223 5.17 6.29 8.77
C ASP A 223 4.27 7.39 8.17
N LEU A 224 4.14 7.40 6.84
CA LEU A 224 3.24 8.29 6.13
C LEU A 224 1.77 7.99 6.38
N ILE A 225 1.38 6.71 6.33
CA ILE A 225 0.01 6.29 6.58
C ILE A 225 -0.45 6.74 7.97
N GLU A 226 0.43 6.63 8.97
CA GLU A 226 0.14 7.01 10.36
C GLU A 226 0.03 8.53 10.57
N ARG A 227 0.50 9.34 9.62
CA ARG A 227 0.34 10.79 9.67
C ARG A 227 -1.07 11.25 9.35
N PHE A 228 -1.79 10.54 8.47
CA PHE A 228 -3.06 11.01 7.93
C PHE A 228 -4.28 10.39 8.60
N LYS A 229 -5.37 11.16 8.72
CA LYS A 229 -6.65 10.63 9.23
C LYS A 229 -7.27 9.60 8.28
N TYR A 230 -7.20 9.85 6.97
CA TYR A 230 -7.63 8.95 5.90
C TYR A 230 -6.54 8.84 4.83
N VAL A 231 -6.27 7.62 4.38
CA VAL A 231 -5.36 7.36 3.25
C VAL A 231 -6.10 6.56 2.19
N ILE A 232 -6.14 7.07 0.96
CA ILE A 232 -6.68 6.36 -0.20
C ILE A 232 -5.52 5.84 -1.04
N LEU A 233 -5.43 4.53 -1.22
CA LEU A 233 -4.46 3.89 -2.10
C LEU A 233 -5.08 3.68 -3.49
N ASP A 234 -4.58 4.38 -4.50
CA ASP A 234 -4.93 4.13 -5.90
C ASP A 234 -4.01 3.06 -6.47
N THR A 235 -4.54 1.86 -6.67
CA THR A 235 -3.71 0.68 -7.00
C THR A 235 -3.61 0.44 -8.51
N PRO A 236 -2.51 -0.20 -8.98
CA PRO A 236 -2.41 -0.61 -10.37
C PRO A 236 -3.47 -1.66 -10.73
N ALA A 237 -3.68 -1.84 -12.04
CA ALA A 237 -4.58 -2.89 -12.54
C ALA A 237 -4.10 -4.29 -12.11
N GLY A 238 -5.02 -5.16 -11.70
CA GLY A 238 -4.66 -6.48 -11.17
C GLY A 238 -3.99 -6.43 -9.79
N GLY A 239 -4.24 -5.36 -9.03
CA GLY A 239 -3.51 -4.95 -7.82
C GLY A 239 -3.42 -5.95 -6.67
N VAL A 240 -4.07 -7.13 -6.74
CA VAL A 240 -4.01 -8.17 -5.69
C VAL A 240 -2.55 -8.54 -5.36
N ASN A 241 -1.71 -8.76 -6.38
CA ASN A 241 -0.31 -9.15 -6.19
C ASN A 241 0.60 -7.99 -5.70
N HIS A 242 0.19 -6.75 -5.92
CA HIS A 242 0.94 -5.56 -5.51
C HIS A 242 0.57 -5.08 -4.11
N LEU A 243 -0.52 -5.60 -3.55
CA LEU A 243 -1.04 -5.25 -2.23
C LEU A 243 -0.57 -6.20 -1.12
N SER A 244 0.08 -7.32 -1.46
CA SER A 244 0.54 -8.34 -0.49
C SER A 244 1.19 -7.73 0.75
N SER A 245 2.19 -6.89 0.53
CA SER A 245 2.97 -6.31 1.61
C SER A 245 2.31 -5.07 2.22
N LEU A 246 1.30 -4.48 1.57
CA LEU A 246 0.46 -3.42 2.15
C LEU A 246 -0.81 -3.98 2.82
N MET A 247 -1.08 -5.28 2.70
CA MET A 247 -2.27 -5.94 3.22
C MET A 247 -2.42 -5.69 4.72
N ASN A 248 -1.33 -5.71 5.48
CA ASN A 248 -1.33 -5.44 6.92
C ASN A 248 -1.70 -4.01 7.28
N SER A 249 -1.58 -3.06 6.35
CA SER A 249 -1.86 -1.65 6.58
C SER A 249 -3.24 -1.23 6.06
N ILE A 250 -3.92 -2.07 5.26
CA ILE A 250 -5.24 -1.76 4.68
C ILE A 250 -6.36 -2.19 5.63
N ASP A 251 -7.24 -1.26 5.98
CA ASP A 251 -8.43 -1.51 6.80
C ASP A 251 -9.65 -1.87 5.95
N GLN A 252 -9.80 -1.20 4.80
CA GLN A 252 -10.94 -1.36 3.92
C GLN A 252 -10.49 -1.51 2.46
N VAL A 253 -11.09 -2.47 1.76
CA VAL A 253 -10.86 -2.72 0.33
C VAL A 253 -12.14 -2.40 -0.43
N LEU A 254 -12.07 -1.46 -1.36
CA LEU A 254 -13.15 -1.04 -2.22
C LEU A 254 -12.95 -1.59 -3.64
N PHE A 255 -13.77 -2.57 -3.99
CA PHE A 255 -13.81 -3.21 -5.30
C PHE A 255 -14.65 -2.37 -6.27
N ILE A 256 -14.03 -1.92 -7.35
CA ILE A 256 -14.73 -1.25 -8.44
C ILE A 256 -15.30 -2.31 -9.38
N PHE A 257 -16.63 -2.43 -9.38
CA PHE A 257 -17.37 -3.27 -10.30
C PHE A 257 -17.72 -2.48 -11.56
N ASP A 258 -17.15 -2.88 -12.70
CA ASP A 258 -17.40 -2.24 -13.99
C ASP A 258 -18.69 -2.77 -14.63
N MET A 259 -19.77 -1.99 -14.52
CA MET A 259 -21.11 -2.36 -14.98
C MET A 259 -21.33 -2.13 -16.49
N SER A 260 -20.27 -1.81 -17.24
CA SER A 260 -20.39 -1.44 -18.66
C SER A 260 -20.87 -2.56 -19.58
N ASN A 261 -20.62 -3.83 -19.23
CA ASN A 261 -21.08 -5.01 -19.95
C ASN A 261 -20.86 -6.29 -19.12
N LYS A 262 -21.45 -7.40 -19.57
CA LYS A 262 -21.35 -8.70 -18.88
C LYS A 262 -19.91 -9.20 -18.69
N ILE A 263 -19.02 -9.00 -19.66
CA ILE A 263 -17.61 -9.41 -19.55
C ILE A 263 -16.91 -8.62 -18.44
N ALA A 264 -17.19 -7.32 -18.33
CA ALA A 264 -16.63 -6.45 -17.31
C ALA A 264 -17.15 -6.79 -15.89
N VAL A 265 -18.44 -7.16 -15.78
CA VAL A 265 -19.04 -7.67 -14.54
C VAL A 265 -18.35 -8.96 -14.11
N ASN A 266 -18.21 -9.95 -15.01
CA ASN A 266 -17.50 -11.20 -14.72
C ASN A 266 -16.08 -10.94 -14.20
N GLY A 267 -15.31 -10.11 -14.91
CA GLY A 267 -13.96 -9.78 -14.46
C GLY A 267 -13.93 -9.09 -13.08
N SER A 268 -14.96 -8.33 -12.73
CA SER A 268 -15.05 -7.71 -11.39
C SER A 268 -15.33 -8.73 -10.29
N ILE A 269 -16.17 -9.73 -10.57
CA ILE A 269 -16.40 -10.88 -9.68
C ILE A 269 -15.11 -11.71 -9.53
N ASP A 270 -14.42 -12.00 -10.64
CA ASP A 270 -13.16 -12.74 -10.63
C ASP A 270 -12.08 -12.02 -9.80
N ALA A 271 -12.01 -10.69 -9.85
CA ALA A 271 -11.08 -9.91 -9.05
C ALA A 271 -11.42 -9.92 -7.55
N LEU A 272 -12.71 -9.90 -7.19
CA LEU A 272 -13.15 -10.08 -5.81
C LEU A 272 -12.75 -11.47 -5.30
N HIS A 273 -13.03 -12.51 -6.07
CA HIS A 273 -12.66 -13.89 -5.73
C HIS A 273 -11.15 -14.05 -5.58
N SER A 274 -10.36 -13.59 -6.56
CA SER A 274 -8.89 -13.68 -6.52
C SER A 274 -8.32 -12.95 -5.31
N PHE A 275 -8.94 -11.84 -4.89
CA PHE A 275 -8.55 -11.15 -3.67
C PHE A 275 -8.89 -11.98 -2.41
N ILE A 276 -10.08 -12.57 -2.35
CA ILE A 276 -10.52 -13.42 -1.23
C ILE A 276 -9.55 -14.58 -1.05
N ASP A 277 -9.25 -15.33 -2.13
CA ASP A 277 -8.27 -16.43 -2.10
C ASP A 277 -6.94 -15.97 -1.53
N TYR A 278 -6.39 -14.90 -2.11
CA TYR A 278 -5.10 -14.38 -1.70
C TYR A 278 -5.09 -13.93 -0.23
N TYR A 279 -6.15 -13.26 0.21
CA TYR A 279 -6.30 -12.77 1.57
C TYR A 279 -6.42 -13.92 2.58
N GLU A 280 -7.19 -14.96 2.26
CA GLU A 280 -7.31 -16.17 3.09
C GLU A 280 -5.99 -16.92 3.20
N ASP A 281 -5.32 -17.16 2.07
CA ASP A 281 -4.01 -17.82 2.05
C ASP A 281 -2.99 -17.06 2.91
N PHE A 282 -2.93 -15.73 2.73
CA PHE A 282 -2.06 -14.86 3.52
C PHE A 282 -2.37 -14.94 5.01
N TYR A 283 -3.65 -14.84 5.39
CA TYR A 283 -4.07 -14.87 6.78
C TYR A 283 -3.84 -16.24 7.42
N HIS A 284 -4.11 -17.31 6.68
CA HIS A 284 -3.85 -18.68 7.13
C HIS A 284 -2.36 -18.92 7.34
N ASP A 285 -1.50 -18.49 6.42
CA ASP A 285 -0.05 -18.60 6.58
C ASP A 285 0.50 -17.72 7.69
N TYR A 286 -0.11 -16.56 7.94
CA TYR A 286 0.17 -15.73 9.12
C TYR A 286 -0.12 -16.50 10.42
N GLN A 287 -1.34 -17.02 10.58
CA GLN A 287 -1.77 -17.76 11.78
C GLN A 287 -0.90 -19.00 12.05
N GLN A 288 -0.39 -19.64 11.00
CA GLN A 288 0.42 -20.85 11.09
C GLN A 288 1.93 -20.55 11.17
N GLY A 289 2.34 -19.28 11.18
CA GLY A 289 3.75 -18.87 11.20
C GLY A 289 4.53 -19.25 9.94
N ARG A 290 3.83 -19.51 8.83
CA ARG A 290 4.38 -19.98 7.54
C ARG A 290 4.69 -18.87 6.55
N LEU A 291 4.36 -17.61 6.87
CA LEU A 291 4.82 -16.48 6.07
C LEU A 291 6.33 -16.58 5.81
N SER A 292 6.73 -16.21 4.59
CA SER A 292 8.12 -16.24 4.14
C SER A 292 8.51 -14.94 3.41
N GLY A 293 9.79 -14.80 3.08
CA GLY A 293 10.29 -13.68 2.28
C GLY A 293 9.96 -12.29 2.87
N LEU A 294 9.56 -11.38 1.99
CA LEU A 294 9.23 -9.99 2.30
C LEU A 294 8.09 -9.89 3.33
N ASP A 295 7.05 -10.70 3.16
CA ASP A 295 5.85 -10.65 3.98
C ASP A 295 6.14 -11.03 5.44
N LYS A 296 6.93 -12.09 5.68
CA LYS A 296 7.37 -12.45 7.03
C LYS A 296 8.15 -11.32 7.71
N VAL A 297 9.12 -10.77 6.99
CA VAL A 297 10.01 -9.74 7.54
C VAL A 297 9.20 -8.49 7.90
N TYR A 298 8.28 -8.10 7.01
CA TYR A 298 7.43 -6.95 7.21
C TYR A 298 6.42 -7.15 8.34
N VAL A 299 5.72 -8.29 8.39
CA VAL A 299 4.80 -8.61 9.48
C VAL A 299 5.50 -8.63 10.83
N ASN A 300 6.70 -9.21 10.93
CA ASN A 300 7.48 -9.19 12.17
C ASN A 300 7.80 -7.76 12.64
N ARG A 301 8.06 -6.84 11.70
CA ARG A 301 8.24 -5.41 12.04
C ARG A 301 6.95 -4.80 12.55
N MET A 302 5.82 -5.08 11.90
CA MET A 302 4.50 -4.60 12.35
C MET A 302 4.15 -5.11 13.75
N ILE A 303 4.44 -6.38 14.04
CA ILE A 303 4.26 -6.97 15.38
C ILE A 303 5.15 -6.25 16.40
N ALA A 304 6.41 -5.97 16.06
CA ALA A 304 7.32 -5.26 16.95
C ALA A 304 6.85 -3.82 17.25
N LEU A 305 6.20 -3.15 16.28
CA LEU A 305 5.74 -1.77 16.41
C LEU A 305 4.37 -1.67 17.10
N LYS A 306 3.40 -2.51 16.72
CA LYS A 306 1.99 -2.40 17.12
C LYS A 306 1.53 -3.49 18.08
N GLY A 307 2.32 -4.54 18.25
CA GLY A 307 1.94 -5.75 18.97
C GLY A 307 1.19 -6.76 18.09
N GLU A 308 1.33 -8.04 18.44
CA GLU A 308 0.75 -9.15 17.68
C GLU A 308 -0.78 -9.13 17.65
N ALA A 309 -1.43 -8.76 18.75
CA ALA A 309 -2.88 -8.68 18.82
C ALA A 309 -3.47 -7.68 17.81
N ALA A 310 -2.85 -6.50 17.68
CA ALA A 310 -3.30 -5.46 16.75
C ALA A 310 -3.13 -5.89 15.29
N VAL A 311 -2.02 -6.55 14.96
CA VAL A 311 -1.78 -7.10 13.61
C VAL A 311 -2.80 -8.18 13.29
N THR A 312 -3.05 -9.11 14.22
CA THR A 312 -4.04 -10.18 14.04
C THR A 312 -5.45 -9.61 13.84
N GLU A 313 -5.86 -8.62 14.62
CA GLU A 313 -7.18 -7.98 14.46
C GLU A 313 -7.34 -7.32 13.09
N THR A 314 -6.30 -6.58 12.64
CA THR A 314 -6.29 -5.89 11.34
C THR A 314 -6.34 -6.87 10.17
N LEU A 315 -5.72 -8.04 10.31
CA LEU A 315 -5.78 -9.09 9.30
C LEU A 315 -7.10 -9.84 9.33
N ALA A 316 -7.67 -10.16 10.50
CA ALA A 316 -8.90 -10.94 10.61
C ALA A 316 -10.14 -10.19 10.08
N ASN A 317 -10.21 -8.88 10.32
CA ASN A 317 -11.45 -8.10 10.18
C ASN A 317 -11.43 -7.11 9.01
N LYS A 318 -10.79 -7.49 7.89
CA LYS A 318 -10.78 -6.65 6.69
C LYS A 318 -12.18 -6.43 6.15
N LYS A 319 -12.49 -5.17 5.88
CA LYS A 319 -13.80 -4.75 5.35
C LYS A 319 -13.78 -4.77 3.83
N PHE A 320 -14.74 -5.45 3.22
CA PHE A 320 -14.90 -5.49 1.77
C PHE A 320 -16.07 -4.63 1.35
N GLY A 321 -15.84 -3.73 0.41
CA GLY A 321 -16.86 -2.84 -0.13
C GLY A 321 -16.93 -2.91 -1.64
N ILE A 322 -18.13 -2.86 -2.21
CA ILE A 322 -18.35 -2.79 -3.65
C ILE A 322 -18.82 -1.38 -4.04
N ILE A 323 -18.17 -0.81 -5.06
CA ILE A 323 -18.66 0.37 -5.76
C ILE A 323 -19.05 -0.06 -7.18
N PHE A 324 -20.32 0.06 -7.51
CA PHE A 324 -20.81 -0.18 -8.87
C PHE A 324 -20.52 1.04 -9.74
N ASN A 325 -19.62 0.92 -10.71
CA ASN A 325 -19.23 2.02 -11.58
C ASN A 325 -19.80 1.85 -13.00
N ARG A 326 -20.03 2.97 -13.68
CA ARG A 326 -20.58 3.04 -15.04
C ARG A 326 -21.98 2.44 -15.18
N CYS A 327 -22.76 2.46 -14.11
CA CYS A 327 -24.13 1.96 -14.12
C CYS A 327 -24.99 2.73 -15.14
N GLN A 328 -25.76 2.01 -15.95
CA GLN A 328 -26.75 2.61 -16.84
C GLN A 328 -28.17 2.41 -16.31
N GLN A 329 -28.45 1.24 -15.74
CA GLN A 329 -29.78 0.84 -15.27
C GLN A 329 -29.72 0.06 -13.94
N SER A 330 -30.76 0.15 -13.10
CA SER A 330 -30.84 -0.62 -11.84
C SER A 330 -30.79 -2.13 -12.04
N LYS A 331 -31.41 -2.61 -13.14
CA LYS A 331 -31.48 -4.04 -13.45
C LYS A 331 -30.10 -4.67 -13.60
N GLU A 332 -29.10 -3.90 -14.05
CA GLU A 332 -27.72 -4.38 -14.19
C GLU A 332 -27.12 -4.72 -12.81
N ILE A 333 -27.40 -3.91 -11.79
CA ILE A 333 -26.95 -4.15 -10.42
C ILE A 333 -27.62 -5.40 -9.85
N VAL A 334 -28.93 -5.57 -10.06
CA VAL A 334 -29.68 -6.77 -9.64
C VAL A 334 -29.05 -8.03 -10.22
N ASN A 335 -28.88 -8.06 -11.55
CA ASN A 335 -28.29 -9.21 -12.23
C ASN A 335 -26.86 -9.50 -11.74
N CYS A 336 -26.06 -8.47 -11.50
CA CYS A 336 -24.71 -8.63 -10.96
C CYS A 336 -24.70 -9.17 -9.53
N LEU A 337 -25.62 -8.72 -8.68
CA LEU A 337 -25.75 -9.23 -7.32
C LEU A 337 -26.17 -10.70 -7.34
N ASP A 338 -27.17 -11.07 -8.14
CA ASP A 338 -27.62 -12.45 -8.26
C ASP A 338 -26.49 -13.36 -8.76
N GLN A 339 -25.77 -12.91 -9.80
CA GLN A 339 -24.60 -13.62 -10.32
C GLN A 339 -23.49 -13.76 -9.27
N LEU A 340 -23.21 -12.71 -8.48
CA LEU A 340 -22.19 -12.77 -7.43
C LEU A 340 -22.60 -13.73 -6.30
N ARG A 341 -23.87 -13.73 -5.90
CA ARG A 341 -24.38 -14.68 -4.89
C ARG A 341 -24.28 -16.11 -5.39
N GLU A 342 -24.77 -16.38 -6.59
CA GLU A 342 -24.66 -17.70 -7.23
C GLU A 342 -23.20 -18.14 -7.35
N TYR A 343 -22.31 -17.25 -7.79
CA TYR A 343 -20.88 -17.56 -7.90
C TYR A 343 -20.25 -17.93 -6.56
N LEU A 344 -20.48 -17.14 -5.50
CA LEU A 344 -19.95 -17.46 -4.18
C LEU A 344 -20.58 -18.72 -3.58
N ASP A 345 -21.85 -19.00 -3.88
CA ASP A 345 -22.55 -20.22 -3.44
C ASP A 345 -21.93 -21.45 -4.12
N THR A 346 -21.62 -21.39 -5.42
CA THR A 346 -20.91 -22.48 -6.12
C THR A 346 -19.51 -22.75 -5.60
N LEU A 347 -18.93 -21.82 -4.83
CA LEU A 347 -17.63 -21.96 -4.18
C LEU A 347 -17.75 -22.29 -2.68
N ASP A 348 -18.95 -22.56 -2.16
CA ASP A 348 -19.24 -22.76 -0.74
C ASP A 348 -18.79 -21.57 0.16
N ARG A 349 -18.66 -20.37 -0.42
CA ARG A 349 -18.15 -19.15 0.24
C ARG A 349 -19.23 -18.11 0.52
N PHE A 350 -20.45 -18.31 0.02
CA PHE A 350 -21.52 -17.33 0.20
C PHE A 350 -21.83 -17.08 1.68
N GLU A 351 -22.03 -18.13 2.47
CA GLU A 351 -22.36 -17.99 3.90
C GLU A 351 -21.25 -17.29 4.70
N GLU A 352 -19.98 -17.51 4.35
CA GLU A 352 -18.84 -16.89 5.01
C GLU A 352 -18.69 -15.39 4.67
N TYR A 353 -18.96 -15.00 3.42
CA TYR A 353 -18.66 -13.66 2.93
C TYR A 353 -19.87 -12.74 2.79
N LYS A 354 -21.10 -13.26 2.80
CA LYS A 354 -22.30 -12.46 2.53
C LYS A 354 -22.47 -11.25 3.46
N ASP A 355 -22.02 -11.36 4.71
CA ASP A 355 -22.09 -10.29 5.70
C ASP A 355 -20.81 -9.44 5.77
N ARG A 356 -19.75 -9.85 5.09
CA ARG A 356 -18.46 -9.13 5.02
C ARG A 356 -18.37 -8.20 3.80
N ILE A 357 -19.16 -8.46 2.77
CA ILE A 357 -19.17 -7.68 1.52
C ILE A 357 -20.28 -6.63 1.58
N HIS A 358 -19.89 -5.36 1.69
CA HIS A 358 -20.78 -4.20 1.82
C HIS A 358 -21.00 -3.48 0.49
N MET A 359 -22.20 -2.94 0.27
CA MET A 359 -22.54 -2.14 -0.92
C MET A 359 -22.29 -0.65 -0.66
N VAL A 360 -21.08 -0.19 -0.97
CA VAL A 360 -20.57 1.13 -0.55
C VAL A 360 -21.12 2.27 -1.40
N GLY A 361 -21.42 2.05 -2.67
CA GLY A 361 -21.98 3.10 -3.50
C GLY A 361 -22.11 2.71 -4.96
N MET A 362 -22.63 3.65 -5.75
CA MET A 362 -22.67 3.51 -7.20
C MET A 362 -22.44 4.85 -7.89
N VAL A 363 -21.82 4.78 -9.06
CA VAL A 363 -21.52 5.92 -9.92
C VAL A 363 -22.03 5.63 -11.34
N PRO A 364 -22.94 6.44 -11.87
CA PRO A 364 -23.52 6.19 -13.18
C PRO A 364 -22.54 6.47 -14.30
N HIS A 365 -22.83 5.92 -15.48
CA HIS A 365 -22.19 6.42 -16.70
C HIS A 365 -22.64 7.86 -16.97
N HIS A 366 -21.71 8.81 -16.92
CA HIS A 366 -22.02 10.23 -17.04
C HIS A 366 -21.00 10.99 -17.89
N LYS A 367 -21.46 11.80 -18.85
CA LYS A 367 -20.59 12.55 -19.77
C LYS A 367 -19.64 13.50 -19.06
N ILE A 368 -20.06 14.10 -17.94
CA ILE A 368 -19.20 15.03 -17.18
C ILE A 368 -17.93 14.33 -16.70
N ILE A 369 -17.98 13.06 -16.32
CA ILE A 369 -16.80 12.29 -15.90
C ILE A 369 -15.75 12.26 -17.01
N ASN A 370 -16.17 12.04 -18.26
CA ASN A 370 -15.26 12.04 -19.41
C ASN A 370 -14.68 13.44 -19.68
N ILE A 371 -15.52 14.48 -19.56
CA ILE A 371 -15.10 15.88 -19.77
C ILE A 371 -14.05 16.27 -18.72
N THR A 372 -14.29 15.96 -17.45
CA THR A 372 -13.40 16.33 -16.35
C THR A 372 -12.09 15.56 -16.41
N ASN A 373 -12.14 14.25 -16.73
CA ASN A 373 -10.93 13.44 -16.96
C ASN A 373 -10.07 14.02 -18.09
N ASN A 374 -10.68 14.45 -19.21
CA ASN A 374 -9.95 15.06 -20.33
C ASN A 374 -9.39 16.46 -20.03
N ARG A 375 -9.93 17.14 -19.00
CA ARG A 375 -9.53 18.48 -18.58
C ARG A 375 -8.60 18.49 -17.37
N GLY A 376 -8.20 17.33 -16.86
CA GLY A 376 -7.36 17.26 -15.68
C GLY A 376 -8.02 17.79 -14.40
N THR A 377 -9.33 17.57 -14.23
CA THR A 377 -10.08 18.04 -13.05
C THR A 377 -10.96 16.93 -12.50
N LEU A 378 -11.41 17.09 -11.25
CA LEU A 378 -12.43 16.27 -10.62
C LEU A 378 -13.84 16.70 -11.06
N PHE A 379 -14.81 15.77 -10.98
CA PHE A 379 -16.22 16.06 -11.25
C PHE A 379 -17.00 16.42 -10.00
N TYR A 380 -16.42 16.16 -8.82
CA TYR A 380 -17.09 16.29 -7.53
C TYR A 380 -17.60 17.70 -7.23
N ASP A 381 -17.00 18.76 -7.79
CA ASP A 381 -17.48 20.14 -7.67
C ASP A 381 -18.23 20.63 -8.92
N LYS A 382 -18.33 19.80 -9.97
CA LYS A 382 -18.91 20.16 -11.28
C LYS A 382 -20.33 19.63 -11.51
N ASP A 383 -20.74 18.58 -10.81
CA ASP A 383 -22.08 17.99 -10.94
C ASP A 383 -22.62 17.47 -9.60
N SER A 384 -23.68 18.09 -9.10
CA SER A 384 -24.24 17.78 -7.79
C SER A 384 -24.77 16.35 -7.65
N ALA A 385 -25.26 15.74 -8.74
CA ALA A 385 -25.77 14.37 -8.68
C ALA A 385 -24.60 13.39 -8.52
N LEU A 386 -23.51 13.59 -9.26
CA LEU A 386 -22.28 12.83 -9.07
C LEU A 386 -21.62 13.11 -7.72
N SER A 387 -21.64 14.36 -7.23
CA SER A 387 -21.14 14.68 -5.87
C SER A 387 -21.88 13.86 -4.82
N ASN A 388 -23.21 13.76 -4.92
CA ASN A 388 -24.02 13.00 -3.96
C ASN A 388 -23.72 11.50 -4.00
N CYS A 389 -23.42 10.94 -5.17
CA CYS A 389 -22.96 9.55 -5.28
C CYS A 389 -21.66 9.33 -4.51
N ILE A 390 -20.69 10.23 -4.65
CA ILE A 390 -19.40 10.11 -3.95
C ILE A 390 -19.53 10.46 -2.46
N ASN A 391 -20.43 11.36 -2.07
CA ASN A 391 -20.74 11.63 -0.66
C ASN A 391 -21.20 10.36 0.06
N LEU A 392 -22.05 9.54 -0.58
CA LEU A 392 -22.47 8.26 -0.01
C LEU A 392 -21.26 7.33 0.21
N ILE A 393 -20.33 7.26 -0.75
CA ILE A 393 -19.10 6.48 -0.60
C ILE A 393 -18.27 6.99 0.59
N ALA A 394 -18.08 8.30 0.69
CA ALA A 394 -17.35 8.93 1.79
C ALA A 394 -18.04 8.69 3.16
N GLU A 395 -19.36 8.80 3.23
CA GLU A 395 -20.15 8.50 4.44
C GLU A 395 -19.96 7.04 4.88
N ASN A 396 -19.94 6.09 3.94
CA ASN A 396 -19.71 4.69 4.24
C ASN A 396 -18.27 4.40 4.68
N ILE A 397 -17.27 5.09 4.12
CA ILE A 397 -15.88 5.02 4.61
C ILE A 397 -15.80 5.56 6.04
N ILE A 398 -16.38 6.73 6.32
CA ILE A 398 -16.32 7.38 7.64
C ILE A 398 -17.06 6.57 8.70
N SER A 399 -18.21 6.00 8.35
CA SER A 399 -19.02 5.17 9.25
C SER A 399 -18.59 3.71 9.28
N GLU A 400 -17.47 3.36 8.62
CA GLU A 400 -16.94 2.01 8.59
C GLU A 400 -17.96 0.96 8.11
N ASN A 401 -18.76 1.32 7.11
CA ASN A 401 -19.86 0.56 6.53
C ASN A 401 -20.99 0.18 7.52
N LYS A 402 -21.05 0.80 8.71
CA LYS A 402 -22.06 0.49 9.74
C LYS A 402 -23.51 0.55 9.24
N PHE A 403 -23.78 1.41 8.26
CA PHE A 403 -25.12 1.62 7.69
C PHE A 403 -25.27 1.10 6.26
N SER A 404 -24.21 0.49 5.71
CA SER A 404 -24.23 -0.07 4.36
C SER A 404 -24.88 -1.46 4.40
N PRO A 405 -25.82 -1.77 3.49
CA PRO A 405 -26.29 -3.14 3.34
C PRO A 405 -25.14 -4.04 2.88
N THR A 406 -25.26 -5.31 3.21
CA THR A 406 -24.32 -6.37 2.84
C THR A 406 -24.88 -7.20 1.68
N LEU A 407 -24.11 -8.16 1.18
CA LEU A 407 -24.55 -9.07 0.12
C LEU A 407 -25.70 -9.99 0.58
N SER A 408 -25.86 -10.21 1.89
CA SER A 408 -26.98 -10.98 2.46
C SER A 408 -28.34 -10.26 2.37
N ASN A 409 -28.36 -8.93 2.25
CA ASN A 409 -29.58 -8.16 2.06
C ASN A 409 -30.22 -8.43 0.69
N SER A 410 -31.53 -8.15 0.60
CA SER A 410 -32.27 -8.30 -0.65
C SER A 410 -31.84 -7.27 -1.70
N ASN A 411 -32.01 -7.59 -2.99
CA ASN A 411 -31.71 -6.67 -4.08
C ASN A 411 -32.48 -5.33 -3.96
N ASN A 412 -33.71 -5.36 -3.46
CA ASN A 412 -34.53 -4.17 -3.28
C ASN A 412 -33.97 -3.26 -2.20
N GLU A 413 -33.55 -3.80 -1.06
CA GLU A 413 -32.91 -3.03 0.02
C GLU A 413 -31.61 -2.38 -0.45
N ILE A 414 -30.76 -3.14 -1.16
CA ILE A 414 -29.51 -2.65 -1.71
C ILE A 414 -29.77 -1.51 -2.70
N LEU A 415 -30.71 -1.68 -3.63
CA LEU A 415 -31.05 -0.64 -4.62
C LEU A 415 -31.59 0.62 -3.96
N GLN A 416 -32.50 0.49 -2.99
CA GLN A 416 -33.06 1.63 -2.25
C GLN A 416 -31.96 2.41 -1.52
N PHE A 417 -31.02 1.70 -0.90
CA PHE A 417 -29.86 2.30 -0.26
C PHE A 417 -29.00 3.10 -1.24
N LEU A 418 -28.59 2.46 -2.34
CA LEU A 418 -27.73 3.09 -3.34
C LEU A 418 -28.38 4.34 -3.95
N GLN A 419 -29.71 4.34 -4.09
CA GLN A 419 -30.48 5.44 -4.69
C GLN A 419 -30.81 6.58 -3.71
N LYS A 420 -30.64 6.39 -2.39
CA LYS A 420 -31.09 7.31 -1.33
C LYS A 420 -30.57 8.75 -1.49
N ASN A 421 -29.39 8.93 -2.07
CA ASN A 421 -28.75 10.24 -2.27
C ASN A 421 -28.77 10.73 -3.75
N GLY A 422 -29.27 9.92 -4.69
CA GLY A 422 -29.34 10.23 -6.13
C GLY A 422 -30.50 11.13 -6.57
N LYS A 423 -30.84 12.17 -5.79
CA LYS A 423 -32.02 13.05 -5.99
C LYS A 423 -31.95 14.01 -7.19
N GLY A 424 -31.21 13.67 -8.25
CA GLY A 424 -31.21 14.38 -9.53
C GLY A 424 -32.02 13.64 -10.60
N SER A 425 -32.10 14.21 -11.81
CA SER A 425 -32.74 13.71 -13.06
C SER A 425 -32.59 12.20 -13.40
N TRP A 426 -31.80 11.47 -12.64
CA TRP A 426 -31.61 10.04 -12.71
C TRP A 426 -32.81 9.25 -12.14
N MET A 427 -33.45 9.70 -11.03
CA MET A 427 -34.71 9.10 -10.55
C MET A 427 -35.80 9.07 -11.63
N THR A 428 -35.87 10.08 -12.51
CA THR A 428 -36.86 10.12 -13.60
C THR A 428 -36.61 9.10 -14.72
N ARG A 429 -35.37 8.58 -14.91
CA ARG A 429 -35.12 7.43 -15.79
C ARG A 429 -35.37 6.09 -15.09
N PHE A 430 -35.11 6.01 -13.79
CA PHE A 430 -35.34 4.80 -12.98
C PHE A 430 -36.84 4.56 -12.70
N ASN A 431 -37.62 5.62 -12.42
CA ASN A 431 -39.04 5.50 -12.11
C ASN A 431 -39.92 5.25 -13.35
N ARG A 432 -39.47 5.62 -14.56
CA ARG A 432 -40.28 5.47 -15.79
C ARG A 432 -40.58 4.02 -16.17
N ILE A 433 -39.80 3.06 -15.65
CA ILE A 433 -40.00 1.62 -15.91
C ILE A 433 -40.87 0.98 -14.82
N ALA A 434 -40.83 1.48 -13.59
CA ALA A 434 -41.69 0.99 -12.51
C ALA A 434 -43.18 1.34 -12.73
N SER A 435 -43.47 2.45 -13.42
CA SER A 435 -44.83 2.86 -13.76
C SER A 435 -45.39 2.26 -15.07
N SER A 436 -44.59 1.51 -15.84
CA SER A 436 -45.03 0.88 -17.11
C SER A 436 -45.25 -0.63 -16.99
N LEU A 437 -45.28 -1.16 -15.77
CA LEU A 437 -45.64 -2.55 -15.45
C LEU A 437 -46.85 -2.61 -14.50
N GLY A 438 -47.70 -1.59 -14.53
CA GLY A 438 -49.03 -1.58 -13.91
C GLY A 438 -50.12 -1.88 -14.92
#